data_AF-A0A821NYP3-F1
#
_entry.id   AF-A0A821NYP3-F1
#
_cell.length_a   1.000
_cell.length_b   1.000
_cell.length_c   1.000
_cell.angle_alpha   90.00
_cell.angle_beta   90.00
_cell.angle_gamma   90.00
#
_symmetry.space_group_name_H-M   'P 1'
#
loop_
_entity.id
_entity.type
_entity.pdbx_description
1 polymer ?
#
loop_
_entity_poly.entity_id
_entity_poly.type
_entity_poly.pdbx_seq_one_letter_code
_entity_poly.pdbx_strand_id
1 'polypeptide(L)' 'MLPPNPKSLDFEVPDSCAMTHNGENFLIYDSTRKIFGGRLMIFSTKVFIEMLCECEVILIDGTFKTRPIMFAQ' A
#
# COMPACT_ATOMS: atom_id res chain seq x y z
N MET A 1 3.90 -18.83 11.09
CA MET A 1 3.79 -19.21 9.67
C MET A 1 3.11 -18.06 8.95
N LEU A 2 3.58 -17.66 7.77
CA LEU A 2 2.91 -16.63 6.98
C LEU A 2 1.65 -17.21 6.32
N PRO A 3 0.55 -16.45 6.23
CA PRO A 3 -0.66 -16.91 5.57
C PRO A 3 -0.40 -17.13 4.06
N PRO A 4 -1.13 -18.06 3.42
CA PRO A 4 -1.04 -18.25 1.98
C PRO A 4 -1.45 -16.97 1.24
N ASN A 5 -0.82 -16.72 0.08
CA ASN A 5 -1.15 -15.56 -0.75
C ASN A 5 -2.65 -15.56 -1.10
N PRO A 6 -3.34 -14.41 -0.98
CA PRO A 6 -4.76 -14.32 -1.28
C PRO A 6 -5.01 -14.57 -2.78
N LYS A 7 -6.08 -15.32 -3.08
CA LYS A 7 -6.47 -15.69 -4.46
C LYS A 7 -7.28 -14.60 -5.17
N SER A 8 -7.74 -13.60 -4.43
CA SER A 8 -8.51 -12.45 -4.91
C SER A 8 -8.10 -11.21 -4.12
N LEU A 9 -8.55 -10.03 -4.53
CA LEU A 9 -8.39 -8.78 -3.77
C LEU A 9 -9.40 -8.65 -2.61
N ASP A 10 -10.25 -9.66 -2.43
CA ASP A 10 -11.29 -9.74 -1.41
C ASP A 10 -10.77 -10.58 -0.24
N PHE A 11 -9.95 -9.96 0.60
CA PHE A 11 -9.31 -10.59 1.76
C PHE A 11 -9.17 -9.59 2.91
N GLU A 12 -9.13 -10.07 4.14
CA GLU A 12 -8.77 -9.23 5.29
C GLU A 12 -7.26 -9.23 5.48
N VAL A 13 -6.69 -8.05 5.80
CA VAL A 13 -5.25 -7.96 6.10
C VAL A 13 -5.05 -8.42 7.55
N PRO A 14 -4.24 -9.48 7.80
CA PRO A 14 -3.97 -9.92 9.17
C PRO A 14 -3.21 -8.86 9.95
N ASP A 15 -3.45 -8.74 11.26
CA ASP A 15 -2.77 -7.78 12.15
C ASP A 15 -1.25 -7.88 12.04
N SER A 16 -0.71 -9.10 11.94
CA SER A 16 0.72 -9.34 11.76
C SER A 16 1.32 -8.73 10.49
N CYS A 17 0.49 -8.43 9.50
CA CYS A 17 0.87 -7.77 8.24
C CYS A 17 0.55 -6.27 8.25
N ALA A 18 -0.27 -5.81 9.20
CA ALA A 18 -0.65 -4.41 9.38
C ALA A 18 0.29 -3.65 10.33
N MET A 19 1.25 -4.32 10.97
CA MET A 19 2.18 -3.74 11.93
C MET A 19 3.64 -3.83 11.48
N THR A 20 4.48 -2.89 11.94
CA THR A 20 5.93 -2.99 11.80
C THR A 20 6.50 -4.04 12.77
N HIS A 21 7.76 -4.45 12.58
CA HIS A 21 8.46 -5.33 13.52
C HIS A 21 8.61 -4.75 14.93
N ASN A 22 8.48 -3.42 15.07
CA ASN A 22 8.53 -2.70 16.34
C ASN A 22 7.13 -2.48 16.95
N GLY A 23 6.07 -3.02 16.33
CA GLY A 23 4.70 -2.92 16.85
C GLY A 23 3.98 -1.61 16.52
N GLU A 24 4.46 -0.85 15.53
CA GLU A 24 3.77 0.36 15.08
C GLU A 24 2.73 0.03 14.00
N ASN A 25 1.64 0.81 13.92
CA ASN A 25 0.69 0.64 12.81
C ASN A 25 1.34 1.02 11.48
N PHE A 26 1.28 0.09 10.52
CA PHE A 26 1.89 0.21 9.20
C PHE A 26 0.83 0.21 8.08
N LEU A 27 -0.31 -0.46 8.25
CA LEU A 27 -1.44 -0.26 7.35
C LEU A 27 -2.23 0.97 7.80
N ILE A 28 -1.90 2.14 7.26
CA ILE A 28 -2.50 3.42 7.67
C ILE A 28 -3.78 3.75 6.91
N TYR A 29 -4.00 3.13 5.76
CA TYR A 29 -5.23 3.29 5.00
C TYR A 29 -5.57 2.01 4.25
N ASP A 30 -6.83 1.61 4.35
CA ASP A 30 -7.44 0.58 3.54
C ASP A 30 -8.83 1.06 3.14
N SER A 31 -9.06 1.17 1.83
CA SER A 31 -10.36 1.63 1.35
C SER A 31 -11.48 0.66 1.67
N THR A 32 -11.17 -0.62 1.96
CA THR A 32 -12.05 -1.80 2.16
C THR A 32 -13.02 -2.09 1.00
N ARG A 33 -13.61 -1.04 0.41
CA ARG A 33 -14.42 -1.02 -0.79
C ARG A 33 -13.56 -0.66 -2.00
N LYS A 34 -14.02 -1.07 -3.18
CA LYS A 34 -13.36 -0.72 -4.44
C LYS A 34 -13.54 0.78 -4.72
N ILE A 35 -12.42 1.44 -4.93
CA ILE A 35 -12.28 2.85 -5.24
C ILE A 35 -11.41 2.92 -6.51
N PHE A 36 -11.82 3.69 -7.52
CA PHE A 36 -11.17 3.66 -8.86
C PHE A 36 -11.08 2.26 -9.50
N GLY A 37 -12.06 1.38 -9.25
CA GLY A 37 -12.10 0.02 -9.80
C GLY A 37 -11.25 -1.02 -9.04
N GLY A 38 -10.51 -0.63 -8.01
CA GLY A 38 -9.67 -1.54 -7.20
C GLY A 38 -9.72 -1.21 -5.70
N ARG A 39 -9.13 -2.06 -4.85
CA ARG A 39 -8.94 -1.72 -3.43
C ARG A 39 -7.63 -0.95 -3.28
N LEU A 40 -7.66 0.20 -2.62
CA LEU A 40 -6.45 0.97 -2.33
C LEU A 40 -6.00 0.67 -0.90
N MET A 41 -4.76 0.24 -0.75
CA MET A 41 -4.12 0.05 0.55
C MET A 41 -2.82 0.86 0.58
N ILE A 42 -2.57 1.55 1.69
CA ILE A 42 -1.35 2.31 1.93
C ILE A 42 -0.64 1.71 3.14
N PHE A 43 0.49 1.07 2.85
CA PHE A 43 1.41 0.54 3.84
C PHE A 43 2.54 1.54 4.05
N SER A 44 2.50 2.24 5.18
CA SER A 44 3.45 3.29 5.57
C SER A 44 3.35 3.55 7.06
N THR A 45 4.35 4.17 7.67
CA THR A 45 4.18 4.79 8.98
C THR A 45 3.58 6.19 8.83
N LYS A 46 2.94 6.71 9.87
CA LYS A 46 2.45 8.10 9.92
C LYS A 46 3.58 9.09 9.69
N VAL A 47 4.72 8.88 10.37
CA VAL A 47 5.93 9.73 10.26
C VAL A 47 6.41 9.83 8.81
N PHE A 48 6.40 8.72 8.07
CA PHE A 48 6.81 8.73 6.68
C PHE A 48 5.86 9.55 5.79
N ILE A 49 4.54 9.47 6.03
CA ILE A 49 3.58 10.30 5.29
C ILE A 49 3.75 11.78 5.62
N GLU A 50 3.93 12.12 6.90
CA GLU A 50 4.17 13.50 7.31
C GLU A 50 5.45 14.06 6.65
N MET A 51 6.53 13.29 6.62
CA MET A 51 7.75 13.64 5.91
C MET A 51 7.51 13.85 4.40
N LEU A 52 6.71 13.00 3.75
CA LEU A 52 6.36 13.19 2.34
C LEU A 52 5.57 14.48 2.10
N CYS A 53 4.68 14.86 3.02
CA CYS A 53 3.92 16.11 2.93
C CYS A 53 4.79 17.37 3.05
N GLU A 54 5.96 17.27 3.70
CA GLU A 54 6.92 18.36 3.84
C GLU A 54 7.89 18.46 2.65
N CYS A 55 7.94 17.45 1.79
CA CYS A 55 8.81 17.44 0.62
C CYS A 55 8.25 18.31 -0.51
N GLU A 56 9.02 19.28 -0.99
CA GLU A 56 8.68 20.09 -2.17
C GLU A 56 8.69 19.25 -3.46
N VAL A 57 9.59 18.27 -3.53
CA VAL A 57 9.75 17.38 -4.68
C VAL A 57 9.86 15.94 -4.18
N ILE A 58 9.01 15.07 -4.72
CA ILE A 58 9.05 13.63 -4.46
C ILE A 58 9.42 12.92 -5.76
N LEU A 59 10.58 12.26 -5.77
CA LEU A 59 11.01 11.42 -6.89
C LEU A 59 10.71 9.97 -6.54
N ILE A 60 9.80 9.36 -7.29
CA ILE A 60 9.40 7.96 -7.09
C ILE A 60 9.77 7.18 -8.35
N ASP A 61 10.69 6.22 -8.22
CA ASP A 61 10.92 5.22 -9.25
C ASP A 61 9.78 4.20 -9.18
N GLY A 62 8.71 4.49 -9.93
CA GLY A 62 7.49 3.70 -9.90
C GLY A 62 7.73 2.29 -10.42
N THR A 63 7.90 1.32 -9.52
CA THR A 63 7.84 -0.10 -9.86
C THR A 63 6.37 -0.52 -10.03
N PHE A 64 5.72 -0.02 -11.08
CA PHE A 64 4.35 -0.38 -11.42
C PHE A 64 4.31 -1.83 -11.93
N LYS A 65 3.71 -2.76 -11.17
CA LYS A 65 3.37 -4.10 -11.70
C LYS A 65 2.23 -4.06 -12.73
N THR A 66 1.51 -2.94 -12.82
CA THR A 66 0.53 -2.66 -13.88
C THR A 66 0.82 -1.28 -14.48
N ARG A 67 1.52 -1.27 -15.62
CA ARG A 67 1.75 -0.07 -16.43
C ARG A 67 0.50 0.14 -17.31
N PRO A 68 -0.13 1.34 -17.34
CA PRO A 68 -1.20 1.61 -18.29
C PRO A 68 -0.72 1.32 -19.71
N ILE A 69 -1.55 0.71 -20.58
CA ILE A 69 -1.13 0.28 -21.94
C ILE A 69 -0.50 1.43 -22.75
N MET A 70 -0.93 2.67 -22.52
CA MET A 70 -0.36 3.87 -23.15
C MET A 70 1.11 4.12 -22.81
N PHE A 71 1.57 3.57 -21.70
CA PHE A 71 2.95 3.46 -21.33
C PHE A 71 3.29 1.97 -21.40
N ALA A 72 3.31 1.31 -22.55
CA ALA A 72 4.05 0.07 -22.70
C ALA A 72 4.98 0.32 -23.90
N GLN A 73 6.28 0.12 -23.71
CA GLN A 73 7.24 0.22 -24.81
C GLN A 73 7.44 -1.18 -25.36
#